data_AF-A0A525VQ59-F1
#
_entry.id   AF-A0A525VQ59-F1
#
_cell.length_a   1.000
_cell.length_b   1.000
_cell.length_c   1.000
_cell.angle_alpha   90.00
_cell.angle_beta   90.00
_cell.angle_gamma   90.00
#
_symmetry.space_group_name_H-M   'P 1'
#
loop_
_entity.id
_entity.type
_entity.pdbx_description
1 polymer ?
#
loop_
_entity_poly.entity_id
_entity_poly.type
_entity_poly.pdbx_seq_one_letter_code
_entity_poly.pdbx_strand_id
1 'polypeptide(L)'
;MPQSFSQSQATSPQNDVSGMIVFSSSARILHMNGPARALMALFNTSHDLWPQVTPESMPSIFTELCDDVQAQLQRRIEAKDPAQFEIRRICHMVTPPLLLTGFGVQNSANHEIRVILTLTPLPSAPCDAMDSRYFHPSTDGHAPLNSAVL
;
A
#
# COMPACT_ATOMS: atom_id res chain seq x y z
N MET A 1 12.97 42.96 24.65
CA MET A 1 13.00 42.04 23.49
C MET A 1 13.09 40.62 24.02
N PRO A 2 12.02 39.81 24.04
CA PRO A 2 12.12 38.39 24.36
C PRO A 2 12.36 37.57 23.09
N GLN A 3 13.35 36.67 23.14
CA GLN A 3 13.68 35.74 22.06
C GLN A 3 12.56 34.70 21.92
N SER A 4 11.94 34.65 20.74
CA SER A 4 11.08 33.53 20.34
C SER A 4 11.94 32.32 20.04
N PHE A 5 11.85 31.30 20.87
CA PHE A 5 12.38 29.98 20.57
C PHE A 5 11.46 29.33 19.54
N SER A 6 12.06 28.94 18.41
CA SER A 6 11.44 28.16 17.34
C SER A 6 10.77 26.92 17.90
N GLN A 7 9.43 26.94 17.95
CA GLN A 7 8.66 25.74 18.12
C GLN A 7 8.63 25.03 16.76
N SER A 8 9.64 24.20 16.51
CA SER A 8 9.62 23.21 15.44
C SER A 8 8.40 22.33 15.69
N GLN A 9 7.30 22.66 15.01
CA GLN A 9 6.11 21.85 14.96
C GLN A 9 6.53 20.56 14.25
N ALA A 10 6.93 19.55 15.04
CA ALA A 10 6.94 18.18 14.58
C ALA A 10 5.48 17.86 14.25
N THR A 11 5.13 18.01 12.98
CA THR A 11 3.94 17.40 12.42
C THR A 11 4.01 15.94 12.82
N SER A 12 3.11 15.56 13.72
CA SER A 12 2.94 14.20 14.17
C SER A 12 2.90 13.29 12.94
N PRO A 13 3.56 12.12 12.94
CA PRO A 13 3.43 11.21 11.81
C PRO A 13 1.93 11.02 11.59
N GLN A 14 1.44 11.31 10.39
CA GLN A 14 0.09 10.89 9.98
C GLN A 14 -0.01 9.45 10.44
N ASN A 15 -0.96 9.18 11.34
CA ASN A 15 -1.12 7.87 11.94
C ASN A 15 -1.47 6.93 10.77
N ASP A 16 -0.44 6.30 10.22
CA ASP A 16 -0.50 5.41 9.08
C ASP A 16 -1.03 4.08 9.64
N VAL A 17 -2.32 4.10 10.01
CA VAL A 17 -2.91 3.05 10.84
C VAL A 17 -3.04 1.80 9.99
N SER A 18 -1.97 1.01 10.00
CA SER A 18 -1.90 -0.21 9.24
C SER A 18 -2.97 -1.19 9.75
N GLY A 19 -3.70 -1.77 8.81
CA GLY A 19 -4.65 -2.83 9.07
C GLY A 19 -3.97 -4.18 9.25
N MET A 20 -4.59 -5.07 10.04
CA MET A 20 -4.19 -6.47 10.14
C MET A 20 -5.39 -7.39 9.90
N ILE A 21 -5.17 -8.39 9.04
CA ILE A 21 -6.10 -9.47 8.73
C ILE A 21 -5.40 -10.80 8.97
N VAL A 22 -6.10 -11.73 9.62
CA VAL A 22 -5.64 -13.11 9.79
C VAL A 22 -6.54 -14.02 8.97
N PHE A 23 -5.93 -14.83 8.12
CA PHE A 23 -6.59 -15.82 7.29
C PHE A 23 -6.29 -17.24 7.77
N SER A 24 -7.27 -18.12 7.59
CA SER A 24 -7.07 -19.57 7.64
C SER A 24 -6.30 -20.06 6.42
N SER A 25 -5.88 -21.33 6.42
CA SER A 25 -5.32 -21.99 5.22
C SER A 25 -6.26 -21.93 4.00
N SER A 26 -7.58 -22.00 4.19
CA SER A 26 -8.57 -21.83 3.09
C SER A 26 -8.85 -20.37 2.71
N ALA A 27 -7.95 -19.43 3.02
CA ALA A 27 -8.10 -17.99 2.76
C ALA A 27 -9.38 -17.34 3.34
N ARG A 28 -9.98 -17.93 4.38
CA ARG A 28 -11.12 -17.34 5.11
C ARG A 28 -10.62 -16.40 6.18
N ILE A 29 -11.28 -15.26 6.36
CA ILE A 29 -10.91 -14.30 7.40
C ILE A 29 -11.28 -14.86 8.78
N LEU A 30 -10.27 -15.06 9.61
CA LEU A 30 -10.41 -15.44 11.02
C LEU A 30 -10.47 -14.21 11.92
N HIS A 31 -9.73 -13.16 11.56
CA HIS A 31 -9.69 -11.91 12.30
C HIS A 31 -9.44 -10.73 11.36
N MET A 32 -10.06 -9.59 11.67
CA MET A 32 -9.82 -8.32 10.99
C MET A 32 -9.99 -7.20 12.01
N ASN A 33 -8.95 -6.39 12.18
CA ASN A 33 -9.01 -5.25 13.08
C ASN A 33 -9.76 -4.06 12.44
N GLY A 34 -10.08 -3.03 13.24
CA GLY A 34 -10.80 -1.84 12.77
C GLY A 34 -10.12 -1.13 11.60
N PRO A 35 -8.80 -0.85 11.67
CA PRO A 35 -8.08 -0.23 10.56
C PRO A 35 -8.08 -1.06 9.27
N ALA A 36 -7.93 -2.39 9.36
CA ALA A 36 -8.07 -3.26 8.19
C ALA A 36 -9.47 -3.18 7.59
N ARG A 37 -10.53 -3.13 8.40
CA ARG A 37 -11.89 -2.98 7.90
C ARG A 37 -12.08 -1.67 7.14
N ALA A 38 -11.53 -0.57 7.66
CA ALA A 38 -11.57 0.73 6.98
C ALA A 38 -10.81 0.70 5.64
N LEU A 39 -9.65 0.05 5.58
CA LEU A 39 -8.87 -0.08 4.35
C LEU A 39 -9.52 -1.05 3.34
N MET A 40 -10.15 -2.13 3.81
CA MET A 40 -10.89 -3.06 2.96
C MET A 40 -12.14 -2.42 2.36
N ALA A 41 -12.77 -1.46 3.05
CA ALA A 41 -13.88 -0.68 2.52
C ALA A 41 -13.51 0.17 1.28
N LEU A 42 -12.21 0.41 1.04
CA LEU A 42 -11.76 1.07 -0.19
C LEU A 42 -11.94 0.20 -1.44
N PHE A 43 -11.97 -1.13 -1.29
CA PHE A 43 -12.15 -2.07 -2.40
C PHE A 43 -13.61 -2.29 -2.77
N ASN A 44 -14.50 -2.20 -1.79
CA ASN A 44 -15.92 -2.52 -1.98
C ASN A 44 -16.79 -1.73 -1.00
N THR A 45 -17.94 -1.24 -1.47
CA THR A 45 -18.93 -0.52 -0.67
C THR A 45 -19.65 -1.43 0.34
N SER A 46 -19.56 -2.76 0.21
CA SER A 46 -20.15 -3.74 1.14
C SER A 46 -19.32 -3.94 2.44
N HIS A 47 -18.96 -2.84 3.10
CA HIS A 47 -18.13 -2.81 4.30
C HIS A 47 -18.73 -3.56 5.50
N ASP A 48 -20.06 -3.71 5.56
CA ASP A 48 -20.76 -4.39 6.66
C ASP A 48 -20.68 -5.92 6.62
N LEU A 49 -20.28 -6.51 5.48
CA LEU A 49 -20.26 -7.96 5.30
C LEU A 49 -18.94 -8.59 5.76
N TRP A 50 -17.93 -7.80 6.10
CA TRP A 50 -16.66 -8.31 6.60
C TRP A 50 -16.77 -8.66 8.11
N PRO A 51 -16.28 -9.83 8.56
CA PRO A 51 -15.45 -10.81 7.86
C PRO A 51 -16.20 -11.99 7.21
N GLN A 52 -17.53 -11.94 7.09
CA GLN A 52 -18.37 -13.07 6.66
C GLN A 52 -18.34 -13.34 5.14
N VAL A 53 -17.69 -12.49 4.36
CA VAL A 53 -17.54 -12.69 2.91
C VAL A 53 -16.73 -13.93 2.59
N THR A 54 -17.17 -14.65 1.56
CA THR A 54 -16.48 -15.83 1.05
C THR A 54 -15.17 -15.41 0.37
N PRO A 55 -14.15 -16.29 0.34
CA PRO A 55 -12.90 -16.01 -0.39
C PRO A 55 -13.14 -15.65 -1.86
N GLU A 56 -14.18 -16.20 -2.49
CA GLU A 56 -14.59 -15.92 -3.88
C GLU A 56 -15.03 -14.46 -4.10
N SER A 57 -15.49 -13.79 -3.05
CA SER A 57 -15.92 -12.38 -3.08
C SER A 57 -14.78 -11.41 -2.72
N MET A 58 -13.61 -11.93 -2.35
CA MET A 58 -12.45 -11.13 -1.96
C MET A 58 -11.65 -10.71 -3.20
N PRO A 59 -11.03 -9.51 -3.23
CA PRO A 59 -10.19 -9.13 -4.35
C PRO A 59 -9.05 -10.14 -4.54
N SER A 60 -8.81 -10.59 -5.77
CA SER A 60 -7.92 -11.72 -6.06
C SER A 60 -6.50 -11.53 -5.54
N ILE A 61 -6.01 -10.29 -5.48
CA ILE A 61 -4.69 -9.96 -4.94
C ILE A 61 -4.49 -10.48 -3.50
N PHE A 62 -5.56 -10.56 -2.70
CA PHE A 62 -5.52 -11.09 -1.34
C PHE A 62 -5.43 -12.61 -1.33
N THR A 63 -6.25 -13.28 -2.14
CA THR A 63 -6.24 -14.75 -2.21
C THR A 63 -4.92 -15.25 -2.79
N GLU A 64 -4.43 -14.64 -3.86
CA GLU A 64 -3.13 -14.96 -4.46
C GLU A 64 -1.96 -14.76 -3.48
N LEU A 65 -1.96 -13.66 -2.72
CA LEU A 65 -0.93 -13.43 -1.71
C LEU A 65 -0.99 -14.47 -0.59
N CYS A 66 -2.21 -14.89 -0.20
CA CYS A 66 -2.36 -15.97 0.78
C CYS A 66 -1.80 -17.29 0.25
N ASP A 67 -2.06 -17.63 -1.01
CA ASP A 67 -1.56 -18.86 -1.64
C ASP A 67 -0.03 -18.86 -1.74
N ASP A 68 0.56 -17.74 -2.15
CA ASP A 68 2.02 -17.57 -2.19
C ASP A 68 2.67 -17.75 -0.82
N VAL A 69 2.09 -17.12 0.21
CA VAL A 69 2.60 -17.21 1.59
C VAL A 69 2.51 -18.64 2.09
N GLN A 70 1.39 -19.33 1.83
CA GLN A 70 1.23 -20.74 2.22
C GLN A 70 2.22 -21.64 1.50
N ALA A 71 2.38 -21.48 0.19
CA ALA A 71 3.32 -22.26 -0.61
C ALA A 71 4.77 -22.04 -0.15
N GLN A 72 5.13 -20.82 0.24
CA GLN A 72 6.46 -20.53 0.77
C GLN A 72 6.65 -21.09 2.18
N LEU A 73 5.65 -20.97 3.06
CA LEU A 73 5.71 -21.55 4.40
C LEU A 73 5.86 -23.08 4.33
N GLN A 74 5.05 -23.75 3.50
CA GLN A 74 5.09 -25.21 3.34
C GLN A 74 6.48 -25.69 2.89
N ARG A 75 7.08 -25.04 1.89
CA ARG A 75 8.44 -25.36 1.45
C ARG A 75 9.48 -25.20 2.57
N ARG A 76 9.33 -24.19 3.44
CA ARG A 76 10.26 -23.97 4.56
C ARG A 76 10.08 -25.01 5.66
N ILE A 77 8.85 -25.41 5.96
CA ILE A 77 8.54 -26.50 6.89
C ILE A 77 9.22 -27.79 6.41
N GLU A 78 9.08 -28.13 5.13
CA GLU A 78 9.72 -29.30 4.51
C GLU A 78 11.24 -29.22 4.56
N ALA A 79 11.80 -28.03 4.29
CA ALA A 79 13.23 -27.77 4.38
C ALA A 79 13.78 -27.69 5.82
N LYS A 80 12.91 -27.76 6.85
CA LYS A 80 13.25 -27.52 8.26
C LYS A 80 13.98 -26.19 8.47
N ASP A 81 13.63 -25.18 7.67
CA ASP A 81 14.21 -23.85 7.73
C ASP A 81 13.39 -22.97 8.69
N PRO A 82 13.93 -22.59 9.85
CA PRO A 82 13.21 -21.79 10.85
C PRO A 82 13.20 -20.30 10.51
N ALA A 83 13.80 -19.86 9.41
CA ALA A 83 13.86 -18.45 9.08
C ALA A 83 12.46 -17.86 8.80
N GLN A 84 12.20 -16.71 9.43
CA GLN A 84 11.02 -15.90 9.12
C GLN A 84 11.10 -15.37 7.68
N PHE A 85 9.94 -15.18 7.07
CA PHE A 85 9.84 -14.61 5.73
C PHE A 85 8.63 -13.72 5.62
N GLU A 86 8.70 -12.79 4.68
CA GLU A 86 7.59 -11.94 4.28
C GLU A 86 7.44 -11.97 2.75
N ILE A 87 6.20 -11.87 2.28
CA ILE A 87 5.88 -11.61 0.88
C ILE A 87 5.20 -10.25 0.82
N ARG A 88 5.70 -9.37 -0.06
CA ARG A 88 5.20 -8.00 -0.21
C ARG A 88 4.66 -7.77 -1.61
N ARG A 89 3.48 -7.17 -1.71
CA ARG A 89 2.85 -6.76 -2.97
C ARG A 89 2.27 -5.36 -2.82
N ILE A 90 2.26 -4.57 -3.89
CA ILE A 90 1.59 -3.27 -3.91
C ILE A 90 0.25 -3.43 -4.64
N CYS A 91 -0.82 -3.00 -3.99
CA CYS A 91 -2.17 -2.98 -4.53
C CYS A 91 -2.53 -1.57 -5.02
N HIS A 92 -2.59 -1.43 -6.34
CA HIS A 92 -2.96 -0.18 -7.02
C HIS A 92 -4.47 -0.06 -7.30
N MET A 93 -5.29 -1.02 -6.85
CA MET A 93 -6.74 -1.02 -7.09
C MET A 93 -7.52 0.01 -6.26
N VAL A 94 -6.88 0.61 -5.25
CA VAL A 94 -7.47 1.58 -4.33
C VAL A 94 -6.57 2.81 -4.24
N THR A 95 -7.14 3.95 -3.82
CA THR A 95 -6.39 5.19 -3.62
C THR A 95 -6.56 5.66 -2.16
N PRO A 96 -5.47 5.87 -1.41
CA PRO A 96 -4.07 5.64 -1.80
C PRO A 96 -3.76 4.14 -2.04
N PRO A 97 -2.73 3.79 -2.85
CA PRO A 97 -2.31 2.40 -3.02
C PRO A 97 -1.94 1.77 -1.67
N LEU A 98 -2.14 0.46 -1.53
CA LEU A 98 -1.80 -0.26 -0.31
C LEU A 98 -0.58 -1.14 -0.51
N LEU A 99 0.36 -1.11 0.43
CA LEU A 99 1.35 -2.15 0.62
C LEU A 99 0.69 -3.31 1.39
N LEU A 100 0.72 -4.48 0.77
CA LEU A 100 0.29 -5.75 1.34
C LEU A 100 1.54 -6.51 1.80
N THR A 101 1.63 -6.85 3.08
CA THR A 101 2.73 -7.68 3.62
C THR A 101 2.17 -8.93 4.29
N GLY A 102 2.42 -10.08 3.68
CA GLY A 102 1.94 -11.38 4.15
C GLY A 102 3.05 -12.23 4.78
N PHE A 103 2.73 -12.92 5.86
CA PHE A 103 3.61 -13.91 6.49
C PHE A 103 2.82 -15.10 7.02
N GLY A 104 3.43 -16.28 6.95
CA GLY A 104 2.81 -17.53 7.37
C GLY A 104 3.21 -17.88 8.80
N VAL A 105 2.26 -18.33 9.61
CA VAL A 105 2.49 -18.88 10.95
C VAL A 105 1.87 -20.26 11.03
N GLN A 106 2.66 -21.24 11.43
CA GLN A 106 2.16 -22.57 11.76
C GLN A 106 1.86 -22.63 13.26
N ASN A 107 0.66 -23.06 13.61
CA ASN A 107 0.31 -23.37 14.98
C ASN A 107 0.93 -24.73 15.37
N SER A 108 1.77 -24.73 16.41
CA SER A 108 2.47 -25.92 16.88
C SER A 108 1.55 -26.97 17.50
N ALA A 109 0.35 -26.60 17.95
CA ALA A 109 -0.56 -27.51 18.65
C ALA A 109 -1.41 -28.36 17.69
N ASN A 110 -1.77 -27.83 16.52
CA ASN A 110 -2.70 -28.48 15.58
C ASN A 110 -2.19 -28.50 14.13
N HIS A 111 -0.94 -28.08 13.89
CA HIS A 111 -0.33 -27.95 12.56
C HIS A 111 -1.13 -27.05 11.59
N GLU A 112 -2.02 -26.22 12.09
CA GLU A 112 -2.82 -25.30 11.28
C GLU A 112 -1.94 -24.16 10.77
N ILE A 113 -1.99 -23.91 9.46
CA ILE A 113 -1.35 -22.76 8.85
C ILE A 113 -2.30 -21.56 8.89
N ARG A 114 -1.79 -20.42 9.35
CA ARG A 114 -2.45 -19.13 9.29
C ARG A 114 -1.60 -18.17 8.49
N VAL A 115 -2.26 -17.32 7.70
CA VAL A 115 -1.60 -16.22 7.01
C VAL A 115 -1.98 -14.94 7.72
N ILE A 116 -0.98 -14.14 8.11
CA ILE A 116 -1.20 -12.81 8.64
C ILE A 116 -0.83 -11.83 7.55
N LEU A 117 -1.74 -10.91 7.28
CA LEU A 117 -1.60 -9.87 6.29
C LEU A 117 -1.69 -8.49 6.94
N THR A 118 -0.73 -7.63 6.65
CA THR A 118 -0.83 -6.21 6.99
C THR A 118 -1.16 -5.37 5.76
N LEU A 119 -1.99 -4.36 5.98
CA LEU A 119 -2.44 -3.38 5.00
C LEU A 119 -1.88 -2.02 5.39
N THR A 120 -0.94 -1.48 4.62
CA THR A 120 -0.34 -0.18 4.92
C THR A 120 -0.59 0.78 3.76
N PRO A 121 -1.31 1.89 3.95
CA PRO A 121 -1.40 2.96 2.96
C PRO A 121 -0.01 3.42 2.51
N LEU A 122 0.18 3.57 1.22
CA LEU A 122 1.39 4.20 0.69
C LEU A 122 1.10 5.69 0.49
N PRO A 123 1.95 6.59 0.99
CA PRO A 123 1.81 8.01 0.71
C PRO A 123 1.89 8.20 -0.81
N SER A 124 0.81 8.69 -1.41
CA SER A 124 0.85 9.19 -2.77
C SER A 124 1.82 10.37 -2.76
N ALA A 125 2.97 10.25 -3.43
CA ALA A 125 3.86 11.38 -3.62
C ALA A 125 3.04 12.57 -4.13
N PRO A 126 3.18 13.78 -3.56
CA PRO A 126 2.51 14.94 -4.09
C PRO A 126 2.92 15.07 -5.55
N CYS A 127 1.95 15.05 -6.46
CA CYS A 127 2.13 15.30 -7.88
C CYS A 127 2.34 16.82 -8.07
N ASP A 128 3.34 17.39 -7.40
CA ASP A 128 3.71 18.81 -7.44
C ASP A 128 5.23 18.91 -7.43
N ALA A 129 5.83 18.37 -8.49
CA ALA A 129 7.20 18.69 -8.88
C ALA A 129 7.33 18.67 -10.40
N MET A 130 6.33 19.18 -11.13
CA MET A 130 6.63 19.79 -12.42
C MET A 130 7.19 21.18 -12.13
N ASP A 131 8.50 21.20 -11.91
CA ASP A 131 9.35 22.39 -11.95
C ASP A 131 9.12 23.08 -13.31
N SER A 132 8.22 24.06 -13.32
CA SER A 132 7.92 24.92 -14.46
C SER A 132 9.03 25.97 -14.65
N ARG A 133 10.29 25.53 -14.82
CA ARG A 133 11.43 26.41 -15.17
C ARG A 133 12.07 26.10 -16.52
N TYR A 134 11.31 25.58 -17.46
CA TYR A 134 11.77 25.54 -18.86
C TYR A 134 10.72 26.16 -19.76
N PHE A 135 10.79 27.48 -19.93
CA PHE A 135 10.61 28.16 -21.22
C PHE A 135 11.15 29.60 -21.09
N HIS A 136 12.45 29.77 -21.36
CA HIS A 136 12.96 31.05 -21.84
C HIS A 136 12.79 31.05 -23.37
N PRO A 137 11.90 31.85 -23.97
CA PRO A 137 12.00 32.13 -25.39
C PRO A 137 13.20 33.06 -25.59
N SER A 138 14.33 32.49 -26.03
CA SER A 138 15.37 33.28 -26.70
C SER A 138 14.77 33.84 -27.97
N THR A 139 14.60 35.16 -28.01
CA THR A 139 14.21 35.87 -29.23
C THR A 139 15.39 36.73 -29.64
N ASP A 140 16.31 36.12 -30.39
CA ASP A 140 17.25 36.83 -31.25
C ASP A 140 16.66 36.79 -32.66
N GLY A 141 16.53 37.94 -33.30
CA GLY A 141 15.93 38.05 -34.63
C GLY A 141 15.36 39.43 -34.93
N HIS A 142 16.19 40.47 -34.92
CA HIS A 142 15.82 41.78 -35.45
C HIS A 142 16.47 41.96 -36.83
N ALA A 143 15.71 41.71 -37.90
CA ALA A 143 16.02 42.16 -39.25
C ALA A 143 14.90 43.12 -39.69
N PRO A 144 15.19 44.40 -40.02
CA PRO A 144 14.19 45.27 -40.61
C PRO A 144 14.08 45.04 -42.12
N LEU A 145 12.84 44.76 -42.52
CA LEU A 145 12.33 44.58 -43.86
C LEU A 145 12.39 45.91 -44.64
N ASN A 146 12.95 45.88 -45.84
CA ASN A 146 12.76 46.90 -46.87
C ASN A 146 11.27 47.00 -47.24
N SER A 147 10.68 48.18 -47.10
CA SER A 147 9.40 48.50 -47.71
C SER A 147 9.56 49.74 -48.61
N ALA A 148 9.55 49.47 -49.91
CA ALA A 148 9.36 50.45 -50.96
C ALA A 148 7.91 50.96 -50.95
N VAL A 149 7.73 52.28 -51.03
CA VAL A 149 6.49 52.91 -51.50
C VAL A 149 6.89 54.14 -52.34
N LEU A 150 6.42 54.09 -53.59
CA LEU A 150 6.18 55.13 -54.62
C LEU A 150 6.78 56.53 -54.42
#